data_AF-A0A9E0A1Q2-F1
#
_entry.id   AF-A0A9E0A1Q2-F1
#
_cell.length_a   1.000
_cell.length_b   1.000
_cell.length_c   1.000
_cell.angle_alpha   90.00
_cell.angle_beta   90.00
_cell.angle_gamma   90.00
#
_symmetry.space_group_name_H-M   'P 1'
#
loop_
_entity.id
_entity.type
_entity.pdbx_description
1 polymer ?
#
loop_
_entity_poly.entity_id
_entity_poly.type
_entity_poly.pdbx_seq_one_letter_code
_entity_poly.pdbx_strand_id
1 'polypeptide(L)' 'PEKEAFKQLIANQMKKANITWNKESVTDDDIFRDMEHLSKGRLVMAPGSKLIDKREVKPTGGKRPKHHRKR' A
#
# COMPACT_ATOMS: atom_id res chain seq x y z
N PRO A 1 3.43 4.26 -21.99
CA PRO A 1 2.62 5.00 -20.99
C PRO A 1 1.79 4.07 -20.08
N GLU A 2 0.93 3.21 -20.63
CA GLU A 2 0.04 2.35 -19.83
C GLU A 2 0.76 1.33 -18.94
N LYS A 3 1.84 0.71 -19.45
CA LYS A 3 2.60 -0.29 -18.68
C LYS A 3 3.14 0.30 -17.37
N GLU A 4 3.71 1.51 -17.42
CA GLU A 4 4.24 2.20 -16.24
C GLU A 4 3.13 2.60 -15.25
N ALA A 5 1.99 3.09 -15.75
CA ALA A 5 0.82 3.38 -14.92
C ALA A 5 0.31 2.11 -14.21
N PHE A 6 0.35 0.96 -14.88
CA PHE A 6 -0.04 -0.31 -14.30
C PHE A 6 0.94 -0.78 -13.20
N LYS A 7 2.26 -0.59 -13.39
CA LYS A 7 3.25 -0.86 -12.33
C LYS A 7 2.98 -0.01 -11.09
N GLN A 8 2.70 1.28 -11.29
CA GLN A 8 2.40 2.21 -10.21
C GLN A 8 1.13 1.80 -9.45
N LEU A 9 0.09 1.36 -10.16
CA LEU A 9 -1.15 0.86 -9.57
C LEU A 9 -0.93 -0.38 -8.70
N ILE A 10 -0.15 -1.34 -9.18
CA ILE A 10 0.20 -2.55 -8.41
C ILE A 10 0.98 -2.17 -7.16
N ALA A 11 1.97 -1.28 -7.28
CA ALA A 11 2.78 -0.83 -6.17
C ALA A 11 1.94 -0.17 -5.07
N ASN A 12 1.03 0.70 -5.49
CA ASN A 12 0.08 1.37 -4.62
C ASN A 12 -0.87 0.37 -3.92
N GLN A 13 -1.33 -0.67 -4.62
CA GLN A 13 -2.18 -1.70 -4.05
C GLN A 13 -1.43 -2.55 -3.01
N MET A 14 -0.17 -2.91 -3.26
CA MET A 14 0.69 -3.61 -2.30
C MET A 14 0.91 -2.77 -1.03
N LYS A 15 1.21 -1.48 -1.18
CA LYS A 15 1.34 -0.55 -0.05
C LYS A 15 0.06 -0.47 0.78
N LYS A 16 -1.09 -0.38 0.11
CA LYS A 16 -2.41 -0.35 0.75
C LYS A 16 -2.70 -1.62 1.54
N ALA A 17 -2.39 -2.79 0.97
CA ALA A 17 -2.54 -4.07 1.66
C ALA A 17 -1.65 -4.12 2.91
N ASN A 18 -0.38 -3.74 2.79
CA ASN A 18 0.56 -3.76 3.92
C ASN A 18 0.14 -2.82 5.06
N ILE A 19 -0.37 -1.63 4.75
CA ILE A 19 -0.91 -0.70 5.76
C ILE A 19 -2.18 -1.27 6.42
N THR A 20 -3.06 -1.89 5.63
CA THR A 20 -4.34 -2.45 6.12
C THR A 20 -4.12 -3.61 7.08
N TRP A 21 -3.13 -4.47 6.80
CA TRP A 21 -2.84 -5.66 7.59
C TRP A 21 -1.84 -5.43 8.74
N ASN A 22 -1.42 -4.18 8.95
CA ASN A 22 -0.66 -3.73 10.12
C ASN A 22 0.63 -4.52 10.41
N LYS A 23 1.27 -5.05 9.37
CA LYS A 23 2.62 -5.61 9.48
C LYS A 23 3.61 -4.45 9.59
N GLU A 24 4.41 -4.50 10.64
CA GLU A 24 5.60 -3.68 10.94
C GLU A 24 6.08 -2.85 9.75
N SER A 25 6.04 -1.52 9.89
CA SER A 25 6.74 -0.52 9.09
C SER A 25 7.25 -0.98 7.70
N VAL A 26 6.38 -1.49 6.83
CA VAL A 26 6.81 -1.82 5.47
C VAL A 26 7.22 -0.52 4.78
N THR A 27 8.45 -0.49 4.26
CA THR A 27 9.03 0.64 3.54
C THR A 27 8.75 0.52 2.05
N ASP A 28 8.90 1.61 1.31
CA ASP A 28 8.69 1.59 -0.14
C ASP A 28 9.71 0.65 -0.83
N ASP A 29 10.92 0.53 -0.28
CA ASP A 29 11.97 -0.36 -0.76
C ASP A 29 11.60 -1.85 -0.63
N ASP A 30 10.96 -2.24 0.47
CA ASP A 30 10.47 -3.60 0.66
C ASP A 30 9.41 -3.96 -0.39
N ILE A 31 8.52 -3.02 -0.70
CA ILE A 31 7.48 -3.21 -1.71
C ILE A 31 8.10 -3.34 -3.11
N PHE A 32 9.13 -2.55 -3.41
CA PHE A 32 9.86 -2.66 -4.69
C PHE A 32 10.56 -4.01 -4.82
N ARG A 33 11.21 -4.47 -3.75
CA ARG A 33 11.87 -5.78 -3.70
C ARG A 33 10.87 -6.92 -3.90
N ASP A 34 9.74 -6.88 -3.20
CA ASP A 34 8.69 -7.90 -3.34
C ASP A 34 8.08 -7.87 -4.74
N MET A 35 7.88 -6.69 -5.32
CA MET A 35 7.36 -6.56 -6.69
C MET A 35 8.33 -7.14 -7.72
N GLU A 36 9.62 -6.85 -7.59
CA GLU A 36 10.64 -7.41 -8.46
C GLU A 36 10.69 -8.94 -8.31
N HIS A 37 10.66 -9.44 -7.08
CA HIS A 37 10.69 -10.87 -6.77
C HIS A 37 9.47 -11.62 -7.30
N LEU A 38 8.25 -11.11 -7.02
CA LEU A 38 6.99 -11.72 -7.46
C LEU A 38 6.82 -11.66 -8.99
N SER A 39 7.35 -10.61 -9.63
CA SER A 39 7.30 -10.46 -11.09
C SER A 39 8.38 -11.25 -11.83
N LYS A 40 9.34 -11.84 -11.11
CA LYS A 40 10.56 -12.47 -11.66
C LYS A 40 11.39 -11.47 -12.48
N GLY A 41 11.57 -10.25 -11.98
CA GLY A 41 12.37 -9.18 -12.63
C GLY A 41 11.66 -8.48 -13.79
N ARG A 42 10.36 -8.69 -13.99
CA ARG A 42 9.58 -8.05 -15.07
C ARG A 42 9.00 -6.70 -14.68
N LEU A 43 8.82 -6.45 -13.38
CA LEU A 43 8.32 -5.20 -12.82
C LEU A 43 9.46 -4.52 -12.05
N VAL A 44 10.29 -3.80 -12.79
CA VAL A 44 11.30 -2.89 -12.22
C VAL A 44 10.67 -1.50 -12.13
N MET A 45 10.63 -0.96 -10.92
CA MET A 45 10.21 0.40 -10.62
C MET A 45 11.43 1.33 -10.71
N ALA A 46 11.23 2.55 -11.22
CA ALA A 46 12.33 3.51 -11.30
C ALA A 46 12.71 4.00 -9.88
N PRO A 47 14.02 4.15 -9.57
CA PRO A 47 14.45 4.74 -8.31
C PRO A 47 13.92 6.18 -8.21
N GLY A 48 13.11 6.47 -7.19
CA GLY A 48 12.43 7.76 -7.00
C GLY A 48 10.91 7.73 -7.21
N SER A 49 10.34 6.58 -7.60
CA SER A 49 8.89 6.37 -7.67
C SER A 49 8.28 6.47 -6.26
N LYS A 50 7.60 7.56 -5.93
CA LYS A 50 6.90 7.66 -4.64
C LYS A 50 5.60 6.88 -4.68
N LEU A 51 5.40 6.00 -3.71
CA LEU A 51 4.13 5.28 -3.53
C LEU A 51 3.18 6.09 -2.65
N ILE A 52 1.87 5.84 -2.79
CA ILE A 52 0.82 6.51 -2.00
C ILE A 52 1.20 6.60 -0.52
N ASP A 53 1.12 7.80 0.05
CA ASP A 53 1.54 8.04 1.43
C ASP A 53 0.61 7.32 2.42
N LYS A 54 1.14 6.84 3.56
CA LYS A 54 0.35 6.14 4.59
C LYS A 54 -0.83 6.97 5.08
N ARG A 55 -0.73 8.30 4.98
CA ARG A 55 -1.75 9.28 5.37
C ARG A 55 -2.99 9.29 4.47
N GLU A 56 -2.84 8.92 3.19
CA GLU A 56 -3.96 8.84 2.25
C GLU A 56 -4.72 7.51 2.36
N VAL A 57 -4.07 6.48 2.89
CA VAL A 57 -4.69 5.19 3.18
C VAL A 57 -5.48 5.29 4.48
N LYS A 58 -6.71 5.81 4.39
CA LYS A 58 -7.64 5.77 5.51
C LYS A 58 -7.91 4.30 5.85
N PRO A 59 -7.64 3.85 7.09
CA PRO A 59 -8.13 2.55 7.53
C PRO A 59 -9.65 2.63 7.47
N THR A 60 -10.27 1.89 6.56
CA THR A 60 -11.72 1.68 6.53
C THR A 60 -12.09 0.72 7.65
N GLY A 61 -11.71 1.06 8.88
CA GLY A 61 -12.24 0.47 10.10
C GLY A 61 -13.37 1.37 10.57
N GLY A 62 -14.61 0.94 10.31
CA GLY A 62 -15.80 1.70 10.67
C GLY A 62 -15.76 2.18 12.11
N LYS A 63 -15.98 3.48 12.31
CA LYS A 63 -16.29 4.03 13.63
C LYS A 63 -17.58 3.34 14.10
N ARG A 64 -17.46 2.28 14.89
CA ARG A 64 -18.60 1.71 15.62
C ARG A 64 -19.21 2.86 16.43
N PRO A 65 -20.49 3.23 16.22
CA PRO A 65 -21.09 4.29 17.01
C PRO A 65 -21.06 3.86 18.47
N LYS A 66 -20.37 4.63 19.32
CA LYS A 66 -20.42 4.45 20.78
C LYS A 66 -21.84 4.77 21.22
N HIS A 67 -22.67 3.74 21.39
CA HIS A 67 -23.98 3.87 21.99
C HIS A 67 -23.77 4.22 23.48
N HIS A 68 -23.89 5.52 23.80
CA HIS A 68 -23.95 6.00 25.18
C HIS A 68 -25.21 5.43 25.82
N ARG A 69 -25.06 4.33 26.55
CA ARG A 69 -26.11 3.80 27.41
C ARG A 69 -26.15 4.69 28.65
N LYS A 70 -26.98 5.73 28.62
CA LYS A 70 -27.26 6.56 29.80
C LYS A 70 -27.92 5.68 30.87
N ARG A 71 -27.36 5.74 32.06
CA ARG A 71 -27.92 5.19 33.30
C ARG A 71 -29.08 6.06 33.77
#